data_AF-A0A8J5JQ89-F1
#
_entry.id   AF-A0A8J5JQ89-F1
#
_cell.length_a   1.000
_cell.length_b   1.000
_cell.length_c   1.000
_cell.angle_alpha   90.00
_cell.angle_beta   90.00
_cell.angle_gamma   90.00
#
_symmetry.space_group_name_H-M   'P 1'
#
loop_
_entity.id
_entity.type
_entity.pdbx_description
1 polymer ?
#
loop_
_entity_poly.entity_id
_entity_poly.type
_entity_poly.pdbx_seq_one_letter_code
_entity_poly.pdbx_strand_id
1 'polypeptide(L)'
;FHCVTCPPHLLQSAPPSCELLLLFIILLILRTMERRHTKVPTDLADRVTFVRLWVGGRSIREIAEQTNVSVTTVYRWIKRWQNQGNVNNIPRKEMMTPLLLLLTTIIFPTVAQIPRPSVDSETLSITGGAVKAVLSIKTQSRCSVVFLTDGTTSPATVLKNIRQLVAPWSVALFEVAVDGQDANVTQAQLSRVVAEARRLRQVSWCVTVVVVSDDPAFLAAFAEWSLKGRLLVWSTRLLVVTRRPLPELHHLHKLLSMTNSILLVVDKILQPLRCGLFLKIPFTDADSQALRVASWSAKEDLVYSSQTPLFPDKFSKLANRPTLIVPMIETLLVKAVWEESESQPGGKRLTFPGFIQDIMEYLSQGFNFSFVIPADGSSGSKQADGSWSGMVGMVMREVEETRDGPVGLPSTVHPDGLGSHFDIATGITGNYFFLSSYLSSVNARRSNEMDKLGLIRLLLSQNFSMVSMASEWWWELLFMAVWMLMTLVLRQSYNGNLISHLAVRYIPEPYQTLQEVVDDSSAKVIWMQDSSLEQSIRVTNSGTIREVADLEIKGRVKRKKPNEFFSSADTLVAAATTS
;
A
#
# COMPACT_ATOMS: atom_id res chain seq x y z
N PHE A 1 48.87 -25.61 17.69
CA PHE A 1 49.75 -26.78 17.66
C PHE A 1 51.16 -26.30 17.34
N HIS A 2 52.09 -26.38 18.30
CA HIS A 2 53.52 -26.21 18.02
C HIS A 2 54.05 -27.49 17.37
N CYS A 3 54.97 -27.35 16.41
CA CYS A 3 55.87 -28.42 16.02
C CYS A 3 57.29 -27.87 15.92
N VAL A 4 58.28 -28.67 16.33
CA VAL A 4 59.63 -28.23 16.70
C VAL A 4 60.65 -28.94 15.81
N THR A 5 61.55 -28.15 15.21
CA THR A 5 62.84 -28.53 14.57
C THR A 5 62.92 -29.75 13.63
N CYS A 6 63.29 -29.50 12.37
CA CYS A 6 64.06 -30.45 11.53
C CYS A 6 65.29 -29.71 10.93
N PRO A 7 66.45 -30.38 10.78
CA PRO A 7 67.67 -29.76 10.26
C PRO A 7 67.76 -29.75 8.72
N PRO A 8 68.53 -28.82 8.11
CA PRO A 8 68.46 -28.53 6.67
C PRO A 8 69.47 -29.33 5.81
N HIS A 9 69.38 -30.66 5.80
CA HIS A 9 70.13 -31.50 4.84
C HIS A 9 69.32 -32.72 4.38
N LEU A 10 68.39 -32.49 3.44
CA LEU A 10 67.86 -33.47 2.47
C LEU A 10 66.81 -32.76 1.60
N LEU A 11 67.25 -32.14 0.49
CA LEU A 11 66.37 -31.41 -0.43
C LEU A 11 66.77 -31.66 -1.89
N GLN A 12 66.79 -32.94 -2.26
CA GLN A 12 66.77 -33.41 -3.65
C GLN A 12 65.69 -34.50 -3.75
N SER A 13 64.70 -34.29 -4.62
CA SER A 13 63.42 -35.04 -4.81
C SER A 13 62.21 -34.59 -3.97
N ALA A 14 61.62 -33.45 -4.34
CA ALA A 14 60.21 -33.16 -4.02
C ALA A 14 59.31 -33.86 -5.07
N PRO A 15 58.28 -34.63 -4.67
CA PRO A 15 57.37 -35.29 -5.61
C PRO A 15 56.36 -34.29 -6.23
N PRO A 16 55.76 -34.61 -7.40
CA PRO A 16 54.85 -33.72 -8.15
C PRO A 16 53.46 -33.50 -7.50
N SER A 17 53.31 -33.77 -6.20
CA SER A 17 52.03 -33.66 -5.48
C SER A 17 51.59 -32.23 -5.18
N CYS A 18 52.52 -31.25 -5.14
CA CYS A 18 52.18 -29.86 -4.84
C CYS A 18 51.48 -29.12 -6.01
N GLU A 19 51.86 -29.38 -7.26
CA GLU A 19 51.22 -28.73 -8.42
C GLU A 19 49.77 -29.22 -8.62
N LEU A 20 49.54 -30.53 -8.40
CA LEU A 20 48.22 -31.12 -8.40
C LEU A 20 47.31 -30.54 -7.31
N LEU A 21 47.84 -30.26 -6.12
CA LEU A 21 47.07 -29.63 -5.03
C LEU A 21 46.62 -28.21 -5.41
N LEU A 22 47.51 -27.42 -6.03
CA LEU A 22 47.20 -26.05 -6.47
C LEU A 22 46.12 -26.04 -7.56
N LEU A 23 46.24 -26.91 -8.57
CA LEU A 23 45.23 -27.10 -9.61
C LEU A 23 43.88 -27.56 -9.05
N PHE A 24 43.87 -28.45 -8.06
CA PHE A 24 42.64 -28.93 -7.43
C PHE A 24 41.91 -27.82 -6.64
N ILE A 25 42.65 -26.95 -5.96
CA ILE A 25 42.10 -25.78 -5.26
C ILE A 25 41.51 -24.78 -6.26
N ILE A 26 42.20 -24.49 -7.37
CA ILE A 26 41.70 -23.60 -8.43
C ILE A 26 40.40 -24.15 -9.04
N LEU A 27 40.34 -25.45 -9.34
CA LEU A 27 39.14 -26.10 -9.88
C LEU A 27 37.96 -26.11 -8.89
N LEU A 28 38.22 -26.23 -7.58
CA LEU A 28 37.18 -26.10 -6.54
C LEU A 28 36.61 -24.66 -6.45
N ILE A 29 37.47 -23.65 -6.58
CA ILE A 29 37.06 -22.24 -6.59
C ILE A 29 36.21 -21.94 -7.85
N LEU A 30 36.63 -22.42 -9.03
CA LEU A 30 35.86 -22.24 -10.27
C LEU A 30 34.50 -22.96 -10.20
N ARG A 31 34.47 -24.21 -9.73
CA ARG A 31 33.23 -25.02 -9.63
C ARG A 31 32.22 -24.49 -8.60
N THR A 32 32.66 -23.69 -7.62
CA THR A 32 31.76 -23.05 -6.64
C THR A 32 31.20 -21.71 -7.12
N MET A 33 31.79 -21.09 -8.15
CA MET A 33 31.26 -19.87 -8.79
C MET A 33 30.08 -20.17 -9.72
N GLU A 34 30.05 -21.32 -10.38
CA GLU A 34 29.13 -21.66 -11.48
C GLU A 34 27.67 -21.99 -11.04
N ARG A 35 27.37 -22.01 -9.72
CA ARG A 35 26.03 -22.31 -9.18
C ARG A 35 25.35 -21.13 -8.47
N ARG A 36 25.39 -19.94 -9.09
CA ARG A 36 24.53 -18.82 -8.71
C ARG A 36 23.70 -18.35 -9.90
N HIS A 37 22.55 -18.98 -10.11
CA HIS A 37 21.50 -18.38 -10.95
C HIS A 37 21.19 -16.98 -10.42
N THR A 38 21.33 -15.99 -11.28
CA THR A 38 21.00 -14.59 -10.99
C THR A 38 19.51 -14.49 -10.66
N LYS A 39 19.20 -13.89 -9.51
CA LYS A 39 17.83 -13.61 -9.10
C LYS A 39 17.30 -12.44 -9.92
N VAL A 40 16.84 -12.71 -11.14
CA VAL A 40 16.06 -11.71 -11.90
C VAL A 40 14.82 -11.36 -11.08
N PRO A 41 14.57 -10.08 -10.77
CA PRO A 41 13.35 -9.66 -10.09
C PRO A 41 12.12 -10.03 -10.93
N THR A 42 11.11 -10.65 -10.33
CA THR A 42 9.86 -10.98 -11.02
C THR A 42 9.15 -9.70 -11.43
N ASP A 43 8.78 -9.59 -12.71
CA ASP A 43 8.23 -8.37 -13.29
C ASP A 43 6.82 -8.05 -12.74
N LEU A 44 6.35 -6.82 -12.93
CA LEU A 44 5.01 -6.42 -12.54
C LEU A 44 3.94 -7.18 -13.34
N ALA A 45 4.19 -7.51 -14.62
CA ALA A 45 3.26 -8.31 -15.43
C ALA A 45 3.06 -9.73 -14.88
N ASP A 46 4.13 -10.37 -14.41
CA ASP A 46 4.08 -11.69 -13.75
C ASP A 46 3.23 -11.63 -12.47
N ARG A 47 3.38 -10.56 -11.69
CA ARG A 47 2.64 -10.34 -10.44
C ARG A 47 1.14 -10.17 -10.68
N VAL A 48 0.75 -9.41 -11.71
CA VAL A 48 -0.67 -9.28 -12.10
C VAL A 48 -1.23 -10.62 -12.56
N THR A 49 -0.43 -11.42 -13.29
CA THR A 49 -0.81 -12.77 -13.73
C THR A 49 -1.01 -13.72 -12.55
N PHE A 50 -0.11 -13.73 -11.56
CA PHE A 50 -0.28 -14.50 -10.32
C PHE A 50 -1.59 -14.16 -9.60
N VAL A 51 -1.92 -12.87 -9.43
CA VAL A 51 -3.16 -12.45 -8.76
C VAL A 51 -4.38 -12.90 -9.55
N ARG A 52 -4.40 -12.72 -10.89
CA ARG A 52 -5.51 -13.15 -11.75
C ARG A 52 -5.77 -14.65 -11.65
N LEU A 53 -4.72 -15.48 -11.72
CA LEU A 53 -4.85 -16.94 -11.65
C LEU A 53 -5.28 -17.42 -10.25
N TRP A 54 -4.75 -16.81 -9.18
CA TRP A 54 -5.15 -17.13 -7.81
C TRP A 54 -6.61 -16.74 -7.50
N VAL A 55 -7.05 -15.54 -7.91
CA VAL A 55 -8.44 -15.11 -7.80
C VAL A 55 -9.37 -15.98 -8.65
N GLY A 56 -8.88 -16.49 -9.78
CA GLY A 56 -9.54 -17.51 -10.60
C GLY A 56 -9.56 -18.93 -10.01
N GLY A 57 -9.07 -19.14 -8.78
CA GLY A 57 -9.17 -20.41 -8.06
C GLY A 57 -8.11 -21.46 -8.43
N ARG A 58 -7.11 -21.12 -9.24
CA ARG A 58 -6.02 -22.05 -9.63
C ARG A 58 -5.14 -22.42 -8.44
N SER A 59 -4.64 -23.64 -8.44
CA SER A 59 -3.70 -24.14 -7.42
C SER A 59 -2.30 -23.55 -7.59
N ILE A 60 -1.51 -23.54 -6.51
CA ILE A 60 -0.11 -23.04 -6.51
C ILE A 60 0.74 -23.76 -7.56
N ARG A 61 0.46 -25.05 -7.83
CA ARG A 61 1.17 -25.85 -8.84
C ARG A 61 0.80 -25.44 -10.28
N GLU A 62 -0.50 -25.29 -10.58
CA GLU A 62 -0.95 -24.79 -11.90
C GLU A 62 -0.45 -23.37 -12.17
N ILE A 63 -0.43 -22.50 -11.16
CA ILE A 63 0.07 -21.13 -11.29
C ILE A 63 1.57 -21.14 -11.61
N ALA A 64 2.36 -21.95 -10.89
CA ALA A 64 3.79 -22.14 -11.12
C ALA A 64 4.08 -22.64 -12.54
N GLU A 65 3.29 -23.60 -13.02
CA GLU A 65 3.38 -24.16 -14.37
C GLU A 65 3.03 -23.13 -15.46
N GLN A 66 1.91 -22.41 -15.31
CA GLN A 66 1.46 -21.41 -16.31
C GLN A 66 2.34 -20.17 -16.40
N THR A 67 3.04 -19.80 -15.32
CA THR A 67 3.94 -18.64 -15.28
C THR A 67 5.41 -19.02 -15.48
N ASN A 68 5.74 -20.31 -15.59
CA ASN A 68 7.11 -20.82 -15.64
C ASN A 68 7.98 -20.36 -14.44
N VAL A 69 7.39 -20.33 -13.23
CA VAL A 69 8.05 -19.89 -11.99
C VAL A 69 7.97 -20.99 -10.93
N SER A 70 9.02 -21.13 -10.11
CA SER A 70 9.05 -22.18 -9.07
C SER A 70 7.89 -22.10 -8.07
N VAL A 71 7.32 -23.26 -7.71
CA VAL A 71 6.21 -23.42 -6.73
C VAL A 71 6.51 -22.71 -5.41
N THR A 72 7.77 -22.71 -4.95
CA THR A 72 8.22 -22.03 -3.73
C THR A 72 8.16 -20.51 -3.84
N THR A 73 8.36 -19.94 -5.03
CA THR A 73 8.23 -18.50 -5.29
C THR A 73 6.76 -18.09 -5.28
N VAL A 74 5.89 -18.85 -5.95
CA VAL A 74 4.43 -18.62 -5.93
C VAL A 74 3.88 -18.71 -4.49
N TYR A 75 4.28 -19.73 -3.71
CA TYR A 75 3.92 -19.87 -2.30
C TYR A 75 4.37 -18.67 -1.45
N ARG A 76 5.60 -18.17 -1.64
CA ARG A 76 6.12 -16.99 -0.92
C ARG A 76 5.32 -15.73 -1.24
N TRP A 77 4.93 -15.52 -2.51
CA TRP A 77 4.10 -14.38 -2.91
C TRP A 77 2.72 -14.42 -2.27
N ILE A 78 2.02 -15.56 -2.35
CA ILE A 78 0.70 -15.75 -1.73
C ILE A 78 0.77 -15.50 -0.22
N LYS A 79 1.77 -16.10 0.47
CA LYS A 79 1.96 -15.92 1.92
C LYS A 79 2.26 -14.46 2.29
N ARG A 80 3.00 -13.73 1.45
CA ARG A 80 3.24 -12.29 1.64
C ARG A 80 1.96 -11.48 1.52
N TRP A 81 1.11 -11.76 0.53
CA TRP A 81 -0.18 -11.08 0.36
C TRP A 81 -1.20 -11.42 1.47
N GLN A 82 -1.19 -12.66 1.97
CA GLN A 82 -1.98 -13.07 3.13
C GLN A 82 -1.55 -12.29 4.39
N ASN A 83 -0.24 -12.21 4.66
CA ASN A 83 0.29 -11.43 5.77
C ASN A 83 0.00 -9.91 5.66
N GLN A 84 -0.18 -9.40 4.44
CA GLN A 84 -0.58 -8.01 4.19
C GLN A 84 -2.11 -7.78 4.23
N GLY A 85 -2.91 -8.82 4.49
CA GLY A 85 -4.38 -8.73 4.50
C GLY A 85 -5.02 -8.55 3.12
N ASN A 86 -4.23 -8.59 2.03
CA ASN A 86 -4.69 -8.33 0.67
C ASN A 86 -5.45 -9.52 0.05
N VAL A 87 -5.28 -10.74 0.60
CA VAL A 87 -5.81 -11.98 0.02
C VAL A 87 -6.24 -12.95 1.13
N ASN A 88 -7.43 -13.54 1.00
CA ASN A 88 -7.96 -14.51 1.96
C ASN A 88 -7.20 -15.86 1.95
N ASN A 89 -7.29 -16.61 3.05
CA ASN A 89 -6.48 -17.80 3.33
C ASN A 89 -6.63 -18.99 2.37
N ILE A 90 -7.67 -19.02 1.53
CA ILE A 90 -8.02 -20.17 0.68
C ILE A 90 -8.41 -19.64 -0.71
N PRO A 91 -7.81 -20.11 -1.82
CA PRO A 91 -8.31 -19.82 -3.16
C PRO A 91 -9.69 -20.46 -3.28
N ARG A 92 -10.67 -19.80 -3.91
CA ARG A 92 -12.05 -20.31 -4.02
C ARG A 92 -12.13 -21.55 -4.91
N LYS A 93 -11.66 -22.69 -4.39
CA LYS A 93 -12.00 -24.01 -4.91
C LYS A 93 -13.51 -24.17 -4.86
N GLU A 94 -14.03 -24.95 -5.80
CA GLU A 94 -15.39 -25.43 -5.81
C GLU A 94 -15.62 -26.40 -4.63
N MET A 95 -15.83 -25.85 -3.41
CA MET A 95 -16.54 -26.56 -2.34
C MET A 95 -18.05 -26.63 -2.62
N MET A 96 -18.41 -26.87 -3.88
CA MET A 96 -19.76 -27.24 -4.28
C MET A 96 -19.97 -28.73 -4.00
N THR A 97 -20.47 -29.05 -2.81
CA THR A 97 -21.56 -30.03 -2.59
C THR A 97 -21.93 -30.18 -1.10
N PRO A 98 -21.03 -30.59 -0.18
CA PRO A 98 -21.46 -31.00 1.16
C PRO A 98 -21.85 -29.83 2.08
N LEU A 99 -21.17 -28.68 2.00
CA LEU A 99 -21.48 -27.54 2.88
C LEU A 99 -22.78 -26.82 2.46
N LEU A 100 -23.11 -26.82 1.16
CA LEU A 100 -24.36 -26.26 0.67
C LEU A 100 -25.56 -27.12 1.11
N LEU A 101 -25.41 -28.45 1.07
CA LEU A 101 -26.41 -29.40 1.59
C LEU A 101 -26.66 -29.26 3.10
N LEU A 102 -25.62 -28.99 3.88
CA LEU A 102 -25.75 -28.68 5.31
C LEU A 102 -26.47 -27.35 5.58
N LEU A 103 -26.21 -26.31 4.77
CA LEU A 103 -26.88 -25.00 4.88
C LEU A 103 -28.26 -24.93 4.20
N THR A 104 -28.67 -25.95 3.44
CA THR A 104 -30.08 -26.11 3.00
C THR A 104 -30.99 -26.71 4.08
N THR A 105 -30.48 -27.00 5.27
CA THR A 105 -31.36 -27.16 6.44
C THR A 105 -32.06 -25.84 6.69
N ILE A 106 -33.39 -25.83 6.55
CA ILE A 106 -34.20 -24.67 6.89
C ILE A 106 -34.12 -24.51 8.40
N ILE A 107 -33.25 -23.63 8.88
CA ILE A 107 -33.24 -23.18 10.26
C ILE A 107 -34.47 -22.29 10.45
N PHE A 108 -35.63 -22.92 10.61
CA PHE A 108 -36.68 -22.33 11.42
C PHE A 108 -36.14 -22.25 12.84
N PRO A 109 -35.88 -21.05 13.41
CA PRO A 109 -35.91 -20.96 14.86
C PRO A 109 -37.31 -21.41 15.28
N THR A 110 -37.40 -22.39 16.18
CA THR A 110 -38.66 -22.91 16.71
C THR A 110 -39.30 -21.87 17.63
N VAL A 111 -39.90 -20.85 17.02
CA VAL A 111 -40.77 -19.88 17.68
C VAL A 111 -42.20 -20.41 17.55
N ALA A 112 -42.86 -20.63 18.69
CA ALA A 112 -44.24 -21.08 18.71
C ALA A 112 -45.14 -20.00 18.07
N GLN A 113 -45.87 -20.37 17.02
CA GLN A 113 -46.78 -19.46 16.33
C GLN A 113 -47.99 -19.14 17.22
N ILE A 114 -47.98 -17.95 17.83
CA ILE A 114 -49.21 -17.33 18.35
C ILE A 114 -49.83 -16.55 17.18
N PRO A 115 -51.05 -16.88 16.73
CA PRO A 115 -51.68 -16.18 15.60
C PRO A 115 -51.97 -14.71 15.96
N ARG A 116 -51.19 -13.79 15.40
CA ARG A 116 -51.51 -12.34 15.38
C ARG A 116 -52.41 -12.04 14.15
N PRO A 117 -53.27 -11.02 14.21
CA PRO A 117 -54.43 -10.89 13.31
C PRO A 117 -54.08 -10.81 11.82
N SER A 118 -54.99 -11.33 11.00
CA SER A 118 -54.80 -11.57 9.57
C SER A 118 -54.47 -10.31 8.76
N VAL A 119 -53.28 -10.30 8.16
CA VAL A 119 -52.98 -9.40 7.04
C VAL A 119 -53.78 -9.83 5.81
N ASP A 120 -54.38 -8.85 5.12
CA ASP A 120 -55.20 -9.06 3.92
C ASP A 120 -54.48 -9.93 2.87
N SER A 121 -55.06 -11.09 2.56
CA SER A 121 -54.50 -12.09 1.64
C SER A 121 -54.17 -11.51 0.26
N GLU A 122 -55.00 -10.58 -0.22
CA GLU A 122 -54.79 -9.84 -1.47
C GLU A 122 -53.52 -8.99 -1.45
N THR A 123 -53.28 -8.25 -0.36
CA THR A 123 -52.06 -7.43 -0.18
C THR A 123 -50.80 -8.30 -0.20
N LEU A 124 -50.83 -9.48 0.44
CA LEU A 124 -49.71 -10.42 0.45
C LEU A 124 -49.43 -11.03 -0.94
N SER A 125 -50.49 -11.36 -1.69
CA SER A 125 -50.37 -11.87 -3.06
C SER A 125 -49.70 -10.84 -3.99
N ILE A 126 -50.20 -9.60 -3.94
CA ILE A 126 -49.69 -8.44 -4.70
C ILE A 126 -48.24 -8.11 -4.33
N THR A 127 -47.92 -8.09 -3.04
CA THR A 127 -46.55 -7.88 -2.56
C THR A 127 -45.61 -8.98 -3.08
N GLY A 128 -46.02 -10.24 -3.01
CA GLY A 128 -45.25 -11.36 -3.55
C GLY A 128 -45.06 -11.30 -5.07
N GLY A 129 -46.07 -10.83 -5.82
CA GLY A 129 -45.99 -10.59 -7.26
C GLY A 129 -45.01 -9.48 -7.62
N ALA A 130 -45.07 -8.34 -6.93
CA ALA A 130 -44.18 -7.22 -7.14
C ALA A 130 -42.71 -7.58 -6.83
N VAL A 131 -42.45 -8.27 -5.71
CA VAL A 131 -41.12 -8.79 -5.37
C VAL A 131 -40.63 -9.79 -6.43
N LYS A 132 -41.50 -10.68 -6.92
CA LYS A 132 -41.17 -11.63 -7.99
C LYS A 132 -40.74 -10.93 -9.27
N ALA A 133 -41.46 -9.89 -9.71
CA ALA A 133 -41.10 -9.09 -10.87
C ALA A 133 -39.76 -8.36 -10.70
N VAL A 134 -39.52 -7.72 -9.55
CA VAL A 134 -38.25 -7.03 -9.26
C VAL A 134 -37.05 -7.97 -9.29
N LEU A 135 -37.20 -9.18 -8.73
CA LEU A 135 -36.13 -10.17 -8.73
C LEU A 135 -35.84 -10.70 -10.15
N SER A 136 -36.87 -11.02 -10.95
CA SER A 136 -36.70 -11.61 -12.28
C SER A 136 -35.95 -10.73 -13.28
N ILE A 137 -36.07 -9.39 -13.16
CA ILE A 137 -35.53 -8.42 -14.14
C ILE A 137 -34.01 -8.45 -14.29
N LYS A 138 -33.27 -8.76 -13.22
CA LYS A 138 -31.79 -8.81 -13.23
C LYS A 138 -31.21 -9.86 -12.28
N THR A 139 -31.90 -10.96 -12.00
CA THR A 139 -31.25 -12.16 -11.46
C THR A 139 -30.31 -12.74 -12.50
N GLN A 140 -29.05 -12.28 -12.47
CA GLN A 140 -27.92 -13.09 -12.91
C GLN A 140 -28.07 -14.46 -12.24
N SER A 141 -27.87 -15.54 -12.99
CA SER A 141 -28.24 -16.91 -12.62
C SER A 141 -27.36 -17.54 -11.51
N ARG A 142 -26.84 -16.71 -10.58
CA ARG A 142 -25.87 -17.04 -9.52
C ARG A 142 -26.01 -16.16 -8.25
N CYS A 143 -27.11 -15.41 -8.09
CA CYS A 143 -27.34 -14.58 -6.89
C CYS A 143 -28.20 -15.33 -5.85
N SER A 144 -27.71 -15.48 -4.62
CA SER A 144 -28.51 -15.97 -3.50
C SER A 144 -29.50 -14.91 -3.02
N VAL A 145 -30.63 -15.34 -2.45
CA VAL A 145 -31.64 -14.41 -1.88
C VAL A 145 -31.76 -14.65 -0.38
N VAL A 146 -31.73 -13.57 0.40
CA VAL A 146 -31.91 -13.58 1.87
C VAL A 146 -33.16 -12.79 2.22
N PHE A 147 -34.15 -13.44 2.81
CA PHE A 147 -35.36 -12.80 3.31
C PHE A 147 -35.24 -12.51 4.80
N LEU A 148 -35.66 -11.31 5.19
CA LEU A 148 -35.72 -10.81 6.56
C LEU A 148 -37.13 -10.29 6.82
N THR A 149 -37.74 -10.73 7.91
CA THR A 149 -39.11 -10.34 8.30
C THR A 149 -39.22 -10.20 9.81
N ASP A 150 -40.12 -9.32 10.24
CA ASP A 150 -40.48 -9.04 11.64
C ASP A 150 -41.53 -10.02 12.21
N GLY A 151 -41.96 -11.00 11.41
CA GLY A 151 -43.01 -11.96 11.75
C GLY A 151 -44.44 -11.40 11.70
N THR A 152 -44.63 -10.09 11.45
CA THR A 152 -45.96 -9.46 11.35
C THR A 152 -46.64 -9.72 10.01
N THR A 153 -45.85 -10.02 8.98
CA THR A 153 -46.33 -10.38 7.64
C THR A 153 -46.09 -11.86 7.38
N SER A 154 -47.15 -12.61 7.03
CA SER A 154 -47.05 -14.06 6.78
C SER A 154 -46.02 -14.36 5.68
N PRO A 155 -44.85 -14.93 6.02
CA PRO A 155 -43.77 -15.09 5.04
C PRO A 155 -44.14 -16.13 3.99
N ALA A 156 -45.02 -17.07 4.36
CA ALA A 156 -45.43 -18.20 3.54
C ALA A 156 -46.07 -17.79 2.19
N THR A 157 -46.90 -16.75 2.17
CA THR A 157 -47.58 -16.30 0.94
C THR A 157 -46.59 -15.64 -0.03
N VAL A 158 -45.69 -14.81 0.50
CA VAL A 158 -44.61 -14.17 -0.27
C VAL A 158 -43.62 -15.24 -0.78
N LEU A 159 -43.21 -16.19 0.08
CA LEU A 159 -42.38 -17.34 -0.32
C LEU A 159 -43.07 -18.25 -1.34
N LYS A 160 -44.39 -18.43 -1.31
CA LYS A 160 -45.10 -19.29 -2.28
C LYS A 160 -44.95 -18.76 -3.71
N ASN A 161 -45.07 -17.44 -3.89
CA ASN A 161 -44.87 -16.78 -5.18
C ASN A 161 -43.39 -16.78 -5.61
N ILE A 162 -42.47 -16.77 -4.64
CA ILE A 162 -41.01 -16.71 -4.85
C ILE A 162 -40.39 -18.11 -5.07
N ARG A 163 -40.96 -19.18 -4.52
CA ARG A 163 -40.60 -20.59 -4.86
C ARG A 163 -40.90 -20.93 -6.32
N GLN A 164 -41.74 -20.15 -7.00
CA GLN A 164 -41.97 -20.24 -8.44
C GLN A 164 -40.99 -19.42 -9.28
N LEU A 165 -40.13 -18.59 -8.67
CA LEU A 165 -38.92 -18.16 -9.37
C LEU A 165 -38.03 -19.39 -9.51
N VAL A 166 -37.43 -19.56 -10.68
CA VAL A 166 -36.26 -20.43 -10.87
C VAL A 166 -35.08 -19.73 -10.19
N ALA A 167 -35.13 -19.65 -8.87
CA ALA A 167 -34.15 -18.97 -8.03
C ALA A 167 -32.85 -19.78 -8.09
N PRO A 168 -31.74 -19.21 -8.60
CA PRO A 168 -30.51 -19.95 -8.69
C PRO A 168 -29.89 -20.14 -7.30
N TRP A 169 -29.66 -21.41 -6.95
CA TRP A 169 -28.72 -21.88 -5.93
C TRP A 169 -29.17 -21.80 -4.46
N SER A 170 -29.64 -20.67 -3.92
CA SER A 170 -30.14 -20.66 -2.53
C SER A 170 -31.06 -19.50 -2.15
N VAL A 171 -32.05 -19.83 -1.30
CA VAL A 171 -32.95 -18.89 -0.61
C VAL A 171 -32.86 -19.16 0.89
N ALA A 172 -32.52 -18.15 1.67
CA ALA A 172 -32.57 -18.19 3.14
C ALA A 172 -33.72 -17.30 3.64
N LEU A 173 -34.41 -17.72 4.70
CA LEU A 173 -35.43 -16.94 5.38
C LEU A 173 -35.03 -16.83 6.85
N PHE A 174 -34.99 -15.59 7.35
CA PHE A 174 -34.78 -15.29 8.76
C PHE A 174 -35.97 -14.47 9.26
N GLU A 175 -36.62 -14.98 10.30
CA GLU A 175 -37.70 -14.33 11.01
C GLU A 175 -37.17 -13.86 12.36
N VAL A 176 -37.40 -12.59 12.68
CA VAL A 176 -37.01 -11.96 13.95
C VAL A 176 -38.29 -11.54 14.64
N ALA A 177 -38.61 -12.17 15.77
CA ALA A 177 -39.83 -11.88 16.48
C ALA A 177 -39.75 -10.49 17.12
N VAL A 178 -40.64 -9.58 16.71
CA VAL A 178 -40.79 -8.28 17.37
C VAL A 178 -41.74 -8.43 18.56
N ASP A 179 -41.14 -8.63 19.73
CA ASP A 179 -41.79 -8.43 21.02
C ASP A 179 -41.71 -6.94 21.38
N GLY A 180 -42.82 -6.23 21.16
CA GLY A 180 -42.94 -4.77 21.28
C GLY A 180 -42.74 -4.19 22.68
N GLN A 181 -42.22 -4.96 23.64
CA GLN A 181 -41.82 -4.51 24.97
C GLN A 181 -40.29 -4.54 25.19
N ASP A 182 -39.52 -5.34 24.42
CA ASP A 182 -38.08 -5.55 24.64
C ASP A 182 -37.23 -5.25 23.39
N ALA A 183 -37.04 -3.96 23.09
CA ALA A 183 -36.19 -3.50 21.98
C ALA A 183 -34.77 -4.10 21.99
N ASN A 184 -34.21 -4.35 23.18
CA ASN A 184 -32.91 -5.00 23.36
C ASN A 184 -32.88 -6.44 22.83
N VAL A 185 -33.99 -7.18 22.95
CA VAL A 185 -34.09 -8.57 22.46
C VAL A 185 -34.15 -8.57 20.93
N THR A 186 -34.97 -7.69 20.34
CA THR A 186 -35.03 -7.51 18.88
C THR A 186 -33.67 -7.13 18.30
N GLN A 187 -32.95 -6.18 18.91
CA GLN A 187 -31.58 -5.82 18.49
C GLN A 187 -30.61 -7.01 18.60
N ALA A 188 -30.64 -7.76 19.71
CA ALA A 188 -29.77 -8.91 19.90
C ALA A 188 -30.03 -10.03 18.87
N GLN A 189 -31.30 -10.35 18.60
CA GLN A 189 -31.68 -11.31 17.56
C GLN A 189 -31.20 -10.84 16.17
N LEU A 190 -31.47 -9.58 15.83
CA LEU A 190 -31.12 -9.01 14.53
C LEU A 190 -29.60 -8.95 14.31
N SER A 191 -28.80 -8.69 15.35
CA SER A 191 -27.33 -8.76 15.29
C SER A 191 -26.82 -10.16 14.89
N ARG A 192 -27.44 -11.23 15.42
CA ARG A 192 -27.12 -12.62 15.08
C ARG A 192 -27.55 -12.96 13.66
N VAL A 193 -28.78 -12.59 13.29
CA VAL A 193 -29.32 -12.82 11.93
C VAL A 193 -28.49 -12.10 10.85
N VAL A 194 -28.06 -10.86 11.10
CA VAL A 194 -27.17 -10.13 10.18
C VAL A 194 -25.79 -10.79 10.09
N ALA A 195 -25.28 -11.41 11.17
CA ALA A 195 -24.04 -12.18 11.14
C ALA A 195 -24.16 -13.46 10.29
N GLU A 196 -25.28 -14.20 10.37
CA GLU A 196 -25.52 -15.37 9.52
C GLU A 196 -25.75 -15.00 8.05
N ALA A 197 -26.54 -13.95 7.78
CA ALA A 197 -26.70 -13.40 6.43
C ALA A 197 -25.35 -12.95 5.83
N ARG A 198 -24.44 -12.43 6.65
CA ARG A 198 -23.06 -12.11 6.24
C ARG A 198 -22.24 -13.36 5.91
N ARG A 199 -22.40 -14.49 6.61
CA ARG A 199 -21.74 -15.76 6.25
C ARG A 199 -22.21 -16.27 4.90
N LEU A 200 -23.52 -16.24 4.63
CA LEU A 200 -24.07 -16.55 3.30
C LEU A 200 -23.47 -15.65 2.22
N ARG A 201 -23.33 -14.34 2.47
CA ARG A 201 -22.66 -13.41 1.54
C ARG A 201 -21.15 -13.68 1.37
N GLN A 202 -20.46 -14.26 2.35
CA GLN A 202 -19.04 -14.61 2.20
C GLN A 202 -18.82 -15.80 1.25
N VAL A 203 -19.79 -16.72 1.16
CA VAL A 203 -19.74 -17.87 0.25
C VAL A 203 -20.38 -17.61 -1.11
N SER A 204 -21.38 -16.72 -1.21
CA SER A 204 -22.04 -16.37 -2.48
C SER A 204 -21.36 -15.23 -3.23
N TRP A 205 -21.35 -15.29 -4.57
CA TRP A 205 -20.80 -14.22 -5.43
C TRP A 205 -21.65 -12.94 -5.45
N CYS A 206 -22.96 -13.11 -5.24
CA CYS A 206 -23.97 -12.06 -5.28
C CYS A 206 -25.06 -12.42 -4.27
N VAL A 207 -25.56 -11.42 -3.53
CA VAL A 207 -26.68 -11.57 -2.60
C VAL A 207 -27.69 -10.44 -2.82
N THR A 208 -28.96 -10.80 -2.91
CA THR A 208 -30.07 -9.86 -2.78
C THR A 208 -30.72 -10.06 -1.41
N VAL A 209 -30.68 -9.03 -0.58
CA VAL A 209 -31.35 -8.99 0.72
C VAL A 209 -32.73 -8.36 0.53
N VAL A 210 -33.79 -9.08 0.88
CA VAL A 210 -35.17 -8.60 0.86
C VAL A 210 -35.66 -8.47 2.30
N VAL A 211 -36.08 -7.26 2.69
CA VAL A 211 -36.57 -6.96 4.04
C VAL A 211 -38.05 -6.60 3.94
N VAL A 212 -38.91 -7.30 4.67
CA VAL A 212 -40.36 -7.08 4.68
C VAL A 212 -40.77 -6.70 6.10
N SER A 213 -41.18 -5.45 6.31
CA SER A 213 -41.62 -4.96 7.63
C SER A 213 -42.38 -3.62 7.52
N ASP A 214 -43.30 -3.40 8.44
CA ASP A 214 -43.99 -2.11 8.65
C ASP A 214 -43.65 -1.45 10.01
N ASP A 215 -42.77 -2.09 10.80
CA ASP A 215 -42.27 -1.56 12.05
C ASP A 215 -41.03 -0.68 11.80
N PRO A 216 -41.11 0.65 12.05
CA PRO A 216 -39.97 1.53 11.90
C PRO A 216 -38.83 1.18 12.87
N ALA A 217 -39.10 0.60 14.04
CA ALA A 217 -38.06 0.22 15.00
C ALA A 217 -37.21 -0.95 14.47
N PHE A 218 -37.85 -2.01 13.96
CA PHE A 218 -37.18 -3.10 13.25
C PHE A 218 -36.38 -2.61 12.04
N LEU A 219 -36.98 -1.76 11.19
CA LEU A 219 -36.29 -1.22 10.01
C LEU A 219 -35.07 -0.37 10.37
N ALA A 220 -35.16 0.48 11.40
CA ALA A 220 -34.04 1.28 11.89
C ALA A 220 -32.92 0.39 12.49
N ALA A 221 -33.28 -0.59 13.32
CA ALA A 221 -32.33 -1.56 13.86
C ALA A 221 -31.65 -2.37 12.74
N PHE A 222 -32.39 -2.76 11.70
CA PHE A 222 -31.84 -3.47 10.54
C PHE A 222 -30.81 -2.61 9.80
N ALA A 223 -31.09 -1.32 9.61
CA ALA A 223 -30.16 -0.38 8.99
C ALA A 223 -28.87 -0.26 9.80
N GLU A 224 -28.98 -0.05 11.11
CA GLU A 224 -27.85 0.07 12.02
C GLU A 224 -26.96 -1.19 12.02
N TRP A 225 -27.57 -2.37 12.23
CA TRP A 225 -26.83 -3.63 12.25
C TRP A 225 -26.28 -4.01 10.87
N SER A 226 -26.95 -3.67 9.77
CA SER A 226 -26.43 -3.89 8.42
C SER A 226 -25.19 -3.05 8.10
N LEU A 227 -25.15 -1.80 8.58
CA LEU A 227 -23.99 -0.91 8.46
C LEU A 227 -22.84 -1.40 9.36
N LYS A 228 -23.09 -1.58 10.67
CA LYS A 228 -22.09 -2.10 11.63
C LYS A 228 -21.53 -3.47 11.21
N GLY A 229 -22.43 -4.38 10.85
CA GLY A 229 -22.11 -5.74 10.40
C GLY A 229 -21.49 -5.82 9.01
N ARG A 230 -21.46 -4.72 8.23
CA ARG A 230 -21.00 -4.67 6.84
C ARG A 230 -21.68 -5.73 5.97
N LEU A 231 -23.01 -5.84 6.06
CA LEU A 231 -23.82 -6.77 5.26
C LEU A 231 -23.94 -6.27 3.81
N LEU A 232 -24.35 -5.03 3.62
CA LEU A 232 -24.78 -4.47 2.32
C LEU A 232 -23.65 -3.83 1.49
N VAL A 233 -22.43 -4.33 1.60
CA VAL A 233 -21.27 -3.80 0.84
C VAL A 233 -21.13 -4.50 -0.52
N TRP A 234 -20.44 -3.84 -1.46
CA TRP A 234 -20.12 -4.32 -2.82
C TRP A 234 -21.38 -4.51 -3.69
N SER A 235 -21.50 -5.63 -4.40
CA SER A 235 -22.59 -5.97 -5.31
C SER A 235 -23.91 -6.36 -4.62
N THR A 236 -23.97 -6.26 -3.28
CA THR A 236 -25.16 -6.64 -2.50
C THR A 236 -26.32 -5.71 -2.82
N ARG A 237 -27.46 -6.28 -3.23
CA ARG A 237 -28.69 -5.53 -3.51
C ARG A 237 -29.60 -5.56 -2.29
N LEU A 238 -30.26 -4.45 -1.99
CA LEU A 238 -31.28 -4.36 -0.95
C LEU A 238 -32.66 -4.07 -1.58
N LEU A 239 -33.68 -4.82 -1.18
CA LEU A 239 -35.07 -4.52 -1.48
C LEU A 239 -35.82 -4.40 -0.15
N VAL A 240 -36.19 -3.18 0.24
CA VAL A 240 -37.05 -2.95 1.40
C VAL A 240 -38.49 -2.91 0.92
N VAL A 241 -39.36 -3.67 1.58
CA VAL A 241 -40.79 -3.81 1.28
C VAL A 241 -41.58 -3.34 2.49
N THR A 242 -42.42 -2.33 2.31
CA THR A 242 -43.20 -1.74 3.40
C THR A 242 -44.51 -1.11 2.89
N ARG A 243 -45.44 -0.89 3.79
CA ARG A 243 -46.72 -0.18 3.59
C ARG A 243 -46.67 1.24 4.19
N ARG A 244 -45.53 1.61 4.79
CA ARG A 244 -45.27 2.93 5.38
C ARG A 244 -45.05 4.01 4.31
N PRO A 245 -45.52 5.25 4.52
CA PRO A 245 -45.26 6.35 3.60
C PRO A 245 -43.78 6.79 3.69
N LEU A 246 -43.26 7.32 2.58
CA LEU A 246 -41.84 7.70 2.43
C LEU A 246 -41.29 8.61 3.56
N PRO A 247 -42.01 9.60 4.10
CA PRO A 247 -41.49 10.49 5.15
C PRO A 247 -41.16 9.76 6.47
N GLU A 248 -41.90 8.70 6.82
CA GLU A 248 -41.69 7.92 8.06
C GLU A 248 -40.40 7.07 8.00
N LEU A 249 -39.75 6.98 6.84
CA LEU A 249 -38.58 6.12 6.60
C LEU A 249 -37.26 6.91 6.61
N HIS A 250 -37.23 8.11 7.17
CA HIS A 250 -36.05 8.98 7.21
C HIS A 250 -34.81 8.31 7.85
N HIS A 251 -35.00 7.46 8.87
CA HIS A 251 -33.92 6.66 9.48
C HIS A 251 -33.21 5.72 8.49
N LEU A 252 -33.88 5.30 7.42
CA LEU A 252 -33.29 4.48 6.36
C LEU A 252 -32.48 5.29 5.35
N HIS A 253 -32.57 6.64 5.33
CA HIS A 253 -31.94 7.47 4.31
C HIS A 253 -30.45 7.17 4.14
N LYS A 254 -29.68 7.09 5.24
CA LYS A 254 -28.24 6.76 5.24
C LYS A 254 -27.93 5.35 4.73
N LEU A 255 -28.82 4.39 4.95
CA LEU A 255 -28.69 3.04 4.40
C LEU A 255 -28.98 3.05 2.90
N LEU A 256 -30.07 3.70 2.49
CA LEU A 256 -30.56 3.69 1.12
C LEU A 256 -29.69 4.52 0.17
N SER A 257 -29.07 5.61 0.65
CA SER A 257 -28.09 6.38 -0.12
C SER A 257 -26.80 5.57 -0.35
N MET A 258 -26.27 4.92 0.70
CA MET A 258 -24.98 4.23 0.67
C MET A 258 -25.00 2.80 0.10
N THR A 259 -26.16 2.26 -0.28
CA THR A 259 -26.30 0.87 -0.76
C THR A 259 -27.09 0.78 -2.06
N ASN A 260 -26.91 -0.30 -2.84
CA ASN A 260 -27.67 -0.54 -4.06
C ASN A 260 -29.09 -1.03 -3.72
N SER A 261 -29.92 -0.10 -3.25
CA SER A 261 -31.21 -0.36 -2.62
C SER A 261 -32.39 0.20 -3.40
N ILE A 262 -33.50 -0.55 -3.37
CA ILE A 262 -34.84 -0.11 -3.79
C ILE A 262 -35.77 -0.19 -2.59
N LEU A 263 -36.67 0.78 -2.49
CA LEU A 263 -37.79 0.78 -1.57
C LEU A 263 -39.08 0.52 -2.35
N LEU A 264 -39.79 -0.54 -2.02
CA LEU A 264 -41.07 -0.94 -2.59
C LEU A 264 -42.15 -0.58 -1.56
N VAL A 265 -42.94 0.45 -1.89
CA VAL A 265 -44.07 0.91 -1.07
C VAL A 265 -45.36 0.37 -1.67
N VAL A 266 -46.14 -0.35 -0.87
CA VAL A 266 -47.45 -0.87 -1.30
C VAL A 266 -48.53 0.16 -0.94
N ASP A 267 -49.14 0.77 -1.95
CA ASP A 267 -50.19 1.77 -1.75
C ASP A 267 -51.56 1.09 -1.61
N LYS A 268 -52.16 1.21 -0.43
CA LYS A 268 -53.50 0.67 -0.12
C LYS A 268 -54.66 1.55 -0.60
N ILE A 269 -54.40 2.80 -0.97
CA ILE A 269 -55.45 3.80 -1.23
C ILE A 269 -56.01 3.65 -2.66
N LEU A 270 -55.17 3.21 -3.59
CA LEU A 270 -55.55 3.00 -4.99
C LEU A 270 -56.11 1.59 -5.21
N GLN A 271 -57.33 1.50 -5.75
CA GLN A 271 -57.84 0.28 -6.39
C GLN A 271 -57.76 0.43 -7.92
N PRO A 272 -57.15 -0.51 -8.66
CA PRO A 272 -56.46 -1.71 -8.17
C PRO A 272 -55.17 -1.38 -7.40
N LEU A 273 -54.90 -2.18 -6.37
CA LEU A 273 -53.71 -2.10 -5.50
C LEU A 273 -52.43 -2.01 -6.34
N ARG A 274 -51.62 -0.99 -6.07
CA ARG A 274 -50.41 -0.63 -6.84
C ARG A 274 -49.21 -0.50 -5.92
N CYS A 275 -48.07 -1.03 -6.36
CA CYS A 275 -46.79 -0.86 -5.67
C CYS A 275 -45.96 0.22 -6.37
N GLY A 276 -45.46 1.20 -5.63
CA GLY A 276 -44.47 2.16 -6.11
C GLY A 276 -43.06 1.69 -5.79
N LEU A 277 -42.14 1.78 -6.76
CA LEU A 277 -40.73 1.47 -6.57
C LEU A 277 -39.94 2.76 -6.56
N PHE A 278 -39.24 3.01 -5.46
CA PHE A 278 -38.54 4.25 -5.16
C PHE A 278 -37.04 4.00 -4.94
N LEU A 279 -36.23 4.94 -5.41
CA LEU A 279 -34.78 4.92 -5.35
C LEU A 279 -34.29 6.19 -4.63
N LYS A 280 -33.50 6.04 -3.56
CA LYS A 280 -32.68 7.15 -3.03
C LYS A 280 -31.33 7.15 -3.75
N ILE A 281 -30.98 8.28 -4.36
CA ILE A 281 -29.69 8.53 -5.03
C ILE A 281 -28.66 8.89 -3.93
N PRO A 282 -27.40 8.43 -4.01
CA PRO A 282 -26.36 8.82 -3.06
C PRO A 282 -26.06 10.32 -3.14
N PHE A 283 -25.46 10.89 -2.09
CA PHE A 283 -25.06 12.31 -2.04
C PHE A 283 -26.20 13.29 -2.37
N THR A 284 -27.42 12.94 -1.96
CA THR A 284 -28.58 13.83 -1.97
C THR A 284 -29.00 14.11 -0.54
N ASP A 285 -29.47 15.33 -0.27
CA ASP A 285 -29.82 15.78 1.07
C ASP A 285 -30.86 14.87 1.73
N ALA A 286 -30.90 14.89 3.06
CA ALA A 286 -31.82 14.06 3.82
C ALA A 286 -33.28 14.26 3.37
N ASP A 287 -33.65 15.52 3.10
CA ASP A 287 -34.98 15.97 2.69
C ASP A 287 -35.31 15.76 1.20
N SER A 288 -34.32 15.38 0.38
CA SER A 288 -34.58 15.12 -1.04
C SER A 288 -35.53 13.93 -1.24
N GLN A 289 -36.55 14.10 -2.08
CA GLN A 289 -37.56 13.06 -2.29
C GLN A 289 -36.99 11.83 -3.00
N ALA A 290 -37.45 10.63 -2.62
CA ALA A 290 -37.03 9.41 -3.29
C ALA A 290 -37.62 9.33 -4.70
N LEU A 291 -36.78 9.05 -5.70
CA LEU A 291 -37.19 9.02 -7.10
C LEU A 291 -38.03 7.78 -7.40
N ARG A 292 -39.27 7.96 -7.89
CA ARG A 292 -40.12 6.85 -8.36
C ARG A 292 -39.59 6.32 -9.69
N VAL A 293 -38.94 5.16 -9.66
CA VAL A 293 -38.31 4.55 -10.85
C VAL A 293 -39.27 3.67 -11.65
N ALA A 294 -40.20 3.01 -10.98
CA ALA A 294 -41.19 2.12 -11.59
C ALA A 294 -42.45 1.98 -10.71
N SER A 295 -43.46 1.30 -11.25
CA SER A 295 -44.62 0.83 -10.51
C SER A 295 -45.06 -0.55 -10.98
N TRP A 296 -45.63 -1.32 -10.06
CA TRP A 296 -46.13 -2.66 -10.32
C TRP A 296 -47.63 -2.76 -10.01
N SER A 297 -48.38 -3.46 -10.86
CA SER A 297 -49.76 -3.88 -10.57
C SER A 297 -50.02 -5.29 -11.12
N ALA A 298 -51.00 -5.99 -10.55
CA ALA A 298 -51.35 -7.34 -11.02
C ALA A 298 -51.91 -7.38 -12.46
N LYS A 299 -52.30 -6.22 -13.03
CA LYS A 299 -52.84 -6.09 -14.39
C LYS A 299 -51.80 -5.65 -15.42
N GLU A 300 -50.88 -4.78 -15.01
CA GLU A 300 -49.93 -4.10 -15.92
C GLU A 300 -48.49 -4.61 -15.77
N ASP A 301 -48.25 -5.53 -14.83
CA ASP A 301 -46.93 -5.99 -14.38
C ASP A 301 -46.02 -4.79 -14.01
N LEU A 302 -44.69 -4.87 -14.21
CA LEU A 302 -43.80 -3.75 -13.94
C LEU A 302 -43.75 -2.73 -15.09
N VAL A 303 -44.25 -1.53 -14.81
CA VAL A 303 -44.17 -0.36 -15.69
C VAL A 303 -43.08 0.58 -15.18
N TYR A 304 -42.08 0.87 -16.02
CA TYR A 304 -41.01 1.82 -15.71
C TYR A 304 -41.51 3.27 -15.83
N SER A 305 -41.26 4.08 -14.80
CA SER A 305 -41.61 5.51 -14.78
C SER A 305 -40.43 6.42 -15.16
N SER A 306 -39.22 5.87 -15.23
CA SER A 306 -37.99 6.60 -15.57
C SER A 306 -37.06 5.74 -16.42
N GLN A 307 -36.10 6.37 -17.11
CA GLN A 307 -35.01 5.66 -17.80
C GLN A 307 -33.96 5.08 -16.83
N THR A 308 -34.05 5.40 -15.54
CA THR A 308 -33.12 4.89 -14.52
C THR A 308 -33.37 3.41 -14.28
N PRO A 309 -32.35 2.53 -14.38
CA PRO A 309 -32.51 1.12 -14.06
C PRO A 309 -32.82 0.93 -12.57
N LEU A 310 -33.62 -0.09 -12.23
CA LEU A 310 -34.04 -0.39 -10.86
C LEU A 310 -32.90 -0.42 -9.84
N PHE A 311 -31.80 -1.11 -10.17
CA PHE A 311 -30.57 -1.17 -9.38
C PHE A 311 -29.45 -0.48 -10.18
N PRO A 312 -29.32 0.85 -10.12
CA PRO A 312 -28.27 1.57 -10.83
C PRO A 312 -26.92 1.35 -10.14
N ASP A 313 -25.84 1.52 -10.90
CA ASP A 313 -24.51 1.65 -10.29
C ASP A 313 -24.36 3.07 -9.72
N LYS A 314 -24.83 3.21 -8.48
CA LYS A 314 -24.86 4.46 -7.70
C LYS A 314 -23.50 5.16 -7.59
N PHE A 315 -22.38 4.46 -7.81
CA PHE A 315 -21.03 4.99 -7.65
C PHE A 315 -20.26 5.13 -8.98
N SER A 316 -20.84 4.70 -10.10
CA SER A 316 -20.19 4.77 -11.42
C SER A 316 -19.91 6.20 -11.90
N LYS A 317 -20.82 7.14 -11.59
CA LYS A 317 -20.70 8.59 -11.79
C LYS A 317 -21.56 9.28 -10.73
N LEU A 318 -20.97 10.16 -9.91
CA LEU A 318 -21.70 10.88 -8.85
C LEU A 318 -22.61 11.96 -9.48
N ALA A 319 -23.80 11.55 -9.92
CA ALA A 319 -24.67 12.36 -10.77
C ALA A 319 -25.21 13.62 -10.08
N ASN A 320 -25.52 13.54 -8.80
CA ASN A 320 -25.91 14.67 -7.96
C ASN A 320 -24.68 15.09 -7.14
N ARG A 321 -24.25 16.34 -7.32
CA ARG A 321 -22.87 16.78 -7.10
C ARG A 321 -22.69 17.47 -5.75
N PRO A 322 -21.92 16.91 -4.81
CA PRO A 322 -21.06 17.73 -3.97
C PRO A 322 -19.83 18.13 -4.80
N THR A 323 -19.59 19.43 -4.99
CA THR A 323 -18.29 19.90 -5.49
C THR A 323 -17.28 19.67 -4.37
N LEU A 324 -16.59 18.53 -4.39
CA LEU A 324 -15.50 18.29 -3.44
C LEU A 324 -14.41 19.35 -3.68
N ILE A 325 -13.94 19.94 -2.59
CA ILE A 325 -12.82 20.88 -2.60
C ILE A 325 -11.58 20.10 -2.14
N VAL A 326 -10.56 20.04 -2.98
CA VAL A 326 -9.29 19.40 -2.65
C VAL A 326 -8.27 20.51 -2.33
N PRO A 327 -7.87 20.68 -1.06
CA PRO A 327 -6.84 21.63 -0.70
C PRO A 327 -5.48 21.14 -1.20
N MET A 328 -4.69 22.03 -1.81
CA MET A 328 -3.39 21.68 -2.39
C MET A 328 -2.39 22.83 -2.21
N ILE A 329 -1.12 22.50 -1.94
CA ILE A 329 -0.03 23.48 -1.80
C ILE A 329 0.98 23.37 -2.93
N GLU A 330 1.67 24.49 -3.19
CA GLU A 330 2.83 24.51 -4.06
C GLU A 330 4.07 23.90 -3.37
N THR A 331 4.87 23.17 -4.14
CA THR A 331 6.13 22.56 -3.71
C THR A 331 7.16 22.63 -4.84
N LEU A 332 8.43 22.28 -4.58
CA LEU A 332 9.47 22.19 -5.63
C LEU A 332 9.04 21.38 -6.85
N LEU A 333 8.29 20.30 -6.64
CA LEU A 333 7.89 19.34 -7.69
C LEU A 333 6.50 19.64 -8.27
N VAL A 334 5.74 20.55 -7.67
CA VAL A 334 4.35 20.85 -8.06
C VAL A 334 4.08 22.33 -7.85
N LYS A 335 4.11 23.11 -8.93
CA LYS A 335 3.74 24.53 -8.93
C LYS A 335 2.34 24.71 -9.49
N ALA A 336 1.60 25.70 -8.99
CA ALA A 336 0.30 26.02 -9.55
C ALA A 336 0.47 26.81 -10.85
N VAL A 337 -0.37 26.51 -11.83
CA VAL A 337 -0.50 27.25 -13.08
C VAL A 337 -1.95 27.70 -13.22
N TRP A 338 -2.15 28.96 -13.59
CA TRP A 338 -3.47 29.48 -13.93
C TRP A 338 -3.66 29.35 -15.45
N GLU A 339 -4.51 28.43 -15.86
CA GLU A 339 -4.86 28.18 -17.24
C GLU A 339 -6.21 28.84 -17.57
N GLU A 340 -6.38 29.42 -18.75
CA GLU A 340 -7.66 30.02 -19.13
C GLU A 340 -8.69 28.91 -19.45
N SER A 341 -9.91 29.04 -18.94
CA SER A 341 -10.97 28.06 -19.14
C SER A 341 -12.34 28.72 -19.19
N GLU A 342 -13.01 28.59 -20.34
CA GLU A 342 -14.40 29.03 -20.56
C GLU A 342 -15.41 28.29 -19.64
N SER A 343 -15.01 27.18 -19.04
CA SER A 343 -15.89 26.29 -18.25
C SER A 343 -16.06 26.68 -16.78
N GLN A 344 -15.24 27.59 -16.24
CA GLN A 344 -15.26 27.98 -14.83
C GLN A 344 -15.63 29.46 -14.63
N PRO A 345 -16.43 29.79 -13.58
CA PRO A 345 -16.79 31.17 -13.26
C PRO A 345 -15.53 31.96 -12.88
N GLY A 346 -15.16 32.93 -13.73
CA GLY A 346 -13.91 33.70 -13.61
C GLY A 346 -12.89 33.43 -14.73
N GLY A 347 -13.16 32.49 -15.63
CA GLY A 347 -12.38 32.29 -16.86
C GLY A 347 -10.99 31.68 -16.66
N LYS A 348 -10.62 31.28 -15.43
CA LYS A 348 -9.31 30.72 -15.08
C LYS A 348 -9.47 29.48 -14.22
N ARG A 349 -8.89 28.36 -14.67
CA ARG A 349 -8.77 27.09 -13.96
C ARG A 349 -7.39 27.00 -13.32
N LEU A 350 -7.36 26.56 -12.06
CA LEU A 350 -6.12 26.22 -11.38
C LEU A 350 -5.68 24.80 -11.77
N THR A 351 -4.47 24.65 -12.27
CA THR A 351 -3.81 23.38 -12.60
C THR A 351 -2.48 23.25 -11.86
N PHE A 352 -1.94 22.03 -11.75
CA PHE A 352 -0.79 21.69 -10.91
C PHE A 352 0.13 20.69 -11.64
N PRO A 353 0.73 21.08 -12.78
CA PRO A 353 1.37 20.17 -13.72
C PRO A 353 2.35 19.19 -13.06
N GLY A 354 2.19 17.91 -13.40
CA GLY A 354 3.01 16.79 -12.91
C GLY A 354 2.18 15.58 -12.48
N PHE A 355 2.86 14.53 -12.03
CA PHE A 355 2.28 13.23 -11.67
C PHE A 355 1.07 13.29 -10.71
N ILE A 356 1.06 14.26 -9.78
CA ILE A 356 -0.08 14.43 -8.87
C ILE A 356 -1.29 15.03 -9.59
N GLN A 357 -1.12 15.95 -10.55
CA GLN A 357 -2.23 16.37 -11.40
C GLN A 357 -2.72 15.21 -12.26
N ASP A 358 -1.87 14.39 -12.87
CA ASP A 358 -2.35 13.28 -13.72
C ASP A 358 -3.29 12.34 -12.93
N ILE A 359 -2.92 12.03 -11.68
CA ILE A 359 -3.75 11.26 -10.75
C ILE A 359 -5.02 12.04 -10.37
N MET A 360 -4.90 13.30 -9.97
CA MET A 360 -6.04 14.08 -9.49
C MET A 360 -7.02 14.44 -10.62
N GLU A 361 -6.55 14.63 -11.85
CA GLU A 361 -7.36 14.84 -13.03
C GLU A 361 -8.10 13.56 -13.41
N TYR A 362 -7.42 12.40 -13.40
CA TYR A 362 -8.07 11.10 -13.55
C TYR A 362 -9.14 10.84 -12.49
N LEU A 363 -8.86 11.17 -11.22
CA LEU A 363 -9.85 11.10 -10.14
C LEU A 363 -10.99 12.12 -10.36
N SER A 364 -10.69 13.33 -10.83
CA SER A 364 -11.71 14.36 -11.11
C SER A 364 -12.66 13.95 -12.24
N GLN A 365 -12.23 13.13 -13.20
CA GLN A 365 -13.11 12.56 -14.23
C GLN A 365 -14.16 11.60 -13.65
N GLY A 366 -13.85 10.93 -12.52
CA GLY A 366 -14.79 10.04 -11.81
C GLY A 366 -15.62 10.74 -10.72
N PHE A 367 -15.02 11.69 -10.01
CA PHE A 367 -15.57 12.30 -8.79
C PHE A 367 -15.97 13.78 -8.92
N ASN A 368 -15.62 14.44 -10.03
CA ASN A 368 -15.99 15.82 -10.40
C ASN A 368 -15.74 16.87 -9.29
N PHE A 369 -14.47 17.10 -8.98
CA PHE A 369 -14.00 17.98 -7.91
C PHE A 369 -13.12 19.13 -8.39
N SER A 370 -12.95 20.15 -7.54
CA SER A 370 -12.13 21.35 -7.81
C SER A 370 -11.04 21.53 -6.78
N PHE A 371 -9.94 22.18 -7.16
CA PHE A 371 -8.82 22.48 -6.26
C PHE A 371 -8.93 23.87 -5.65
N VAL A 372 -8.47 24.02 -4.41
CA VAL A 372 -8.28 25.31 -3.74
C VAL A 372 -6.90 25.33 -3.08
N ILE A 373 -6.21 26.48 -3.12
CA ILE A 373 -4.96 26.67 -2.36
C ILE A 373 -5.31 27.29 -1.00
N PRO A 374 -4.81 26.77 0.14
CA PRO A 374 -5.00 27.42 1.43
C PRO A 374 -4.40 28.82 1.41
N ALA A 375 -5.12 29.81 1.97
CA ALA A 375 -4.71 31.22 1.92
C ALA A 375 -3.34 31.50 2.60
N ASP A 376 -2.90 30.63 3.51
CA ASP A 376 -1.58 30.69 4.16
C ASP A 376 -0.46 29.92 3.41
N GLY A 377 -0.81 29.17 2.35
CA GLY A 377 0.11 28.35 1.57
C GLY A 377 0.73 27.15 2.31
N SER A 378 0.20 26.77 3.47
CA SER A 378 0.82 25.78 4.36
C SER A 378 0.12 24.41 4.35
N SER A 379 0.86 23.34 4.65
CA SER A 379 0.28 22.01 4.87
C SER A 379 -0.66 22.00 6.08
N GLY A 380 -0.28 22.71 7.13
CA GLY A 380 -1.03 22.87 8.36
C GLY A 380 -0.27 22.40 9.58
N SER A 381 -0.22 23.26 10.59
CA SER A 381 0.40 23.04 11.89
C SER A 381 -0.64 23.25 13.00
N LYS A 382 -0.46 22.58 14.13
CA LYS A 382 -1.32 22.80 15.30
C LYS A 382 -0.89 24.06 16.02
N GLN A 383 -1.81 25.02 16.12
CA GLN A 383 -1.60 26.31 16.75
C GLN A 383 -1.72 26.22 18.28
N ALA A 384 -1.27 27.28 18.98
CA ALA A 384 -1.24 27.32 20.44
C ALA A 384 -2.65 27.33 21.09
N ASP A 385 -3.67 27.81 20.36
CA ASP A 385 -5.09 27.75 20.74
C ASP A 385 -5.72 26.35 20.52
N GLY A 386 -4.96 25.41 19.94
CA GLY A 386 -5.41 24.06 19.60
C GLY A 386 -6.00 23.90 18.20
N SER A 387 -6.19 25.00 17.46
CA SER A 387 -6.68 24.99 16.07
C SER A 387 -5.61 24.48 15.09
N TRP A 388 -6.01 24.29 13.82
CA TRP A 388 -5.10 23.91 12.73
C TRP A 388 -5.09 24.97 11.63
N SER A 389 -3.89 25.30 11.15
CA SER A 389 -3.65 26.11 9.94
C SER A 389 -3.63 25.25 8.67
N GLY A 390 -3.47 25.87 7.50
CA GLY A 390 -3.18 25.18 6.24
C GLY A 390 -4.26 24.25 5.72
N MET A 391 -3.85 23.30 4.88
CA MET A 391 -4.73 22.26 4.32
C MET A 391 -5.43 21.46 5.42
N VAL A 392 -4.71 21.06 6.48
CA VAL A 392 -5.32 20.37 7.63
C VAL A 392 -6.40 21.23 8.29
N GLY A 393 -6.13 22.52 8.47
CA GLY A 393 -7.10 23.48 8.99
C GLY A 393 -8.34 23.65 8.12
N MET A 394 -8.18 23.69 6.79
CA MET A 394 -9.31 23.71 5.86
C MET A 394 -10.18 22.46 6.02
N VAL A 395 -9.57 21.27 5.99
CA VAL A 395 -10.31 20.01 6.15
C VAL A 395 -10.98 19.94 7.51
N MET A 396 -10.32 20.37 8.60
CA MET A 396 -10.93 20.34 9.94
C MET A 396 -12.12 21.31 10.06
N ARG A 397 -12.03 22.51 9.48
CA ARG A 397 -13.16 23.48 9.45
C ARG A 397 -14.30 22.99 8.57
N GLU A 398 -14.01 22.49 7.37
CA GLU A 398 -15.04 21.87 6.51
C GLU A 398 -15.65 20.62 7.17
N VAL A 399 -14.91 19.83 7.96
CA VAL A 399 -15.45 18.67 8.71
C VAL A 399 -16.28 19.10 9.93
N GLU A 400 -16.06 20.29 10.48
CA GLU A 400 -16.94 20.87 11.50
C GLU A 400 -18.22 21.46 10.89
N GLU A 401 -18.16 22.15 9.74
CA GLU A 401 -19.35 22.60 9.01
C GLU A 401 -20.12 21.43 8.36
N THR A 402 -19.42 20.42 7.83
CA THR A 402 -20.02 19.15 7.35
C THR A 402 -20.19 18.11 8.44
N ARG A 403 -20.21 18.50 9.73
CA ARG A 403 -20.61 17.58 10.81
C ARG A 403 -22.07 17.13 10.69
N ASP A 404 -22.88 17.89 9.94
CA ASP A 404 -24.23 17.53 9.49
C ASP A 404 -24.26 16.81 8.11
N GLY A 405 -23.09 16.49 7.53
CA GLY A 405 -22.91 15.81 6.24
C GLY A 405 -22.05 14.53 6.31
N PRO A 406 -22.17 13.55 5.39
CA PRO A 406 -21.60 12.22 5.58
C PRO A 406 -20.28 11.96 4.84
N VAL A 407 -19.19 12.67 5.14
CA VAL A 407 -17.83 12.29 4.66
C VAL A 407 -16.77 12.42 5.74
N GLY A 408 -16.08 11.31 6.03
CA GLY A 408 -14.87 11.30 6.85
C GLY A 408 -13.98 10.11 6.47
N LEU A 409 -12.72 10.39 6.12
CA LEU A 409 -11.70 9.38 5.85
C LEU A 409 -10.69 9.30 7.02
N PRO A 410 -10.24 8.10 7.43
CA PRO A 410 -9.34 7.96 8.57
C PRO A 410 -7.89 8.35 8.24
N SER A 411 -7.23 8.97 9.20
CA SER A 411 -5.90 9.56 9.07
C SER A 411 -4.74 8.64 9.50
N THR A 412 -3.52 9.02 9.08
CA THR A 412 -2.21 8.73 9.69
C THR A 412 -1.69 7.28 9.75
N VAL A 413 -0.56 7.05 9.07
CA VAL A 413 0.37 5.94 9.30
C VAL A 413 1.76 6.52 9.60
N HIS A 414 2.35 6.15 10.74
CA HIS A 414 3.72 6.51 11.14
C HIS A 414 4.76 5.61 10.43
N PRO A 415 5.93 6.16 10.06
CA PRO A 415 7.13 5.37 9.77
C PRO A 415 8.32 5.77 10.66
N ASP A 416 8.70 4.92 11.61
CA ASP A 416 9.96 5.02 12.36
C ASP A 416 11.00 4.03 11.81
N GLY A 417 12.28 4.40 11.87
CA GLY A 417 13.33 3.44 12.26
C GLY A 417 14.46 3.11 11.26
N LEU A 418 15.61 3.78 11.47
CA LEU A 418 17.01 3.29 11.33
C LEU A 418 17.49 2.72 9.97
N GLY A 419 18.79 2.74 9.65
CA GLY A 419 19.97 3.16 10.41
C GLY A 419 21.17 2.25 10.05
N SER A 420 22.27 2.87 9.62
CA SER A 420 23.52 2.28 9.08
C SER A 420 24.20 1.22 9.94
N HIS A 421 25.09 0.40 9.34
CA HIS A 421 26.36 0.05 9.99
C HIS A 421 27.55 -0.23 9.05
N PHE A 422 28.68 0.31 9.49
CA PHE A 422 30.08 0.12 9.07
C PHE A 422 30.85 -0.33 10.35
N ASP A 423 32.05 -0.91 10.36
CA ASP A 423 33.02 -1.28 9.31
C ASP A 423 33.97 -2.39 9.88
N ILE A 424 35.23 -2.44 9.42
CA ILE A 424 36.48 -2.91 10.07
C ILE A 424 36.92 -4.33 9.74
N ALA A 425 38.06 -4.44 9.02
CA ALA A 425 39.30 -5.01 9.57
C ALA A 425 40.48 -5.00 8.57
N THR A 426 41.57 -4.31 8.91
CA THR A 426 42.92 -4.54 8.35
C THR A 426 43.99 -4.39 9.43
N GLY A 427 45.06 -5.18 9.35
CA GLY A 427 46.21 -5.10 10.25
C GLY A 427 47.12 -6.33 10.15
N ILE A 428 48.39 -6.17 10.58
CA ILE A 428 49.48 -7.18 10.53
C ILE A 428 50.05 -7.32 9.09
N THR A 429 51.36 -7.20 8.79
CA THR A 429 52.59 -7.24 9.62
C THR A 429 53.65 -6.26 9.09
N GLY A 430 54.42 -5.62 9.97
CA GLY A 430 55.71 -5.03 9.62
C GLY A 430 56.84 -5.87 10.22
N ASN A 431 57.67 -6.52 9.38
CA ASN A 431 58.85 -7.28 9.84
C ASN A 431 59.88 -7.51 8.73
N TYR A 432 60.53 -6.43 8.25
CA TYR A 432 61.64 -6.50 7.29
C TYR A 432 62.75 -5.50 7.64
N PHE A 433 63.32 -5.62 8.84
CA PHE A 433 64.53 -4.86 9.24
C PHE A 433 65.72 -5.73 9.67
N PHE A 434 65.62 -7.06 9.54
CA PHE A 434 66.66 -7.99 10.01
C PHE A 434 67.68 -8.45 8.94
N LEU A 435 67.48 -8.14 7.65
CA LEU A 435 68.47 -8.46 6.60
C LEU A 435 69.57 -7.41 6.41
N SER A 436 69.36 -6.16 6.86
CA SER A 436 70.34 -5.08 6.67
C SER A 436 71.65 -5.34 7.43
N SER A 437 71.56 -5.87 8.65
CA SER A 437 72.74 -6.16 9.49
C SER A 437 73.59 -7.33 8.97
N TYR A 438 73.01 -8.27 8.22
CA TYR A 438 73.76 -9.44 7.71
C TYR A 438 74.62 -9.11 6.48
N LEU A 439 74.20 -8.14 5.66
CA LEU A 439 74.98 -7.69 4.50
C LEU A 439 76.10 -6.70 4.88
N SER A 440 75.98 -6.04 6.04
CA SER A 440 77.00 -5.08 6.52
C SER A 440 78.28 -5.75 7.04
N SER A 441 78.28 -7.04 7.38
CA SER A 441 79.45 -7.72 7.97
C SER A 441 80.39 -8.37 6.95
N VAL A 442 79.94 -8.56 5.69
CA VAL A 442 80.70 -9.32 4.68
C VAL A 442 81.55 -8.42 3.77
N ASN A 443 81.19 -7.13 3.59
CA ASN A 443 81.74 -6.30 2.50
C ASN A 443 82.74 -5.20 2.93
N ALA A 444 83.29 -5.26 4.14
CA ALA A 444 84.14 -4.22 4.73
C ALA A 444 85.58 -4.11 4.16
N ARG A 445 85.86 -4.62 2.94
CA ARG A 445 87.23 -4.61 2.37
C ARG A 445 87.38 -4.31 0.88
N ARG A 446 86.31 -3.96 0.14
CA ARG A 446 86.44 -3.55 -1.28
C ARG A 446 85.28 -2.70 -1.82
N SER A 447 85.24 -1.41 -1.47
CA SER A 447 84.89 -0.30 -2.38
C SER A 447 84.74 1.02 -1.61
N ASN A 448 85.71 1.92 -1.75
CA ASN A 448 85.38 3.34 -1.77
C ASN A 448 84.86 3.65 -3.19
N GLU A 449 83.78 4.40 -3.28
CA GLU A 449 83.21 4.93 -4.53
C GLU A 449 82.79 3.93 -5.63
N MET A 450 82.22 2.78 -5.26
CA MET A 450 81.16 2.17 -6.11
C MET A 450 79.87 2.97 -5.94
N ASP A 451 79.89 4.12 -6.63
CA ASP A 451 78.83 5.06 -6.95
C ASP A 451 77.42 4.84 -6.36
N LYS A 452 77.08 5.59 -5.29
CA LYS A 452 75.71 5.68 -4.76
C LYS A 452 74.71 6.14 -5.83
N LEU A 453 75.16 6.90 -6.85
CA LEU A 453 74.32 7.31 -7.97
C LEU A 453 73.97 6.12 -8.87
N GLY A 454 74.81 5.08 -8.94
CA GLY A 454 74.51 3.84 -9.66
C GLY A 454 73.29 3.12 -9.07
N LEU A 455 73.20 3.02 -7.73
CA LEU A 455 72.04 2.43 -7.05
C LEU A 455 70.77 3.29 -7.27
N ILE A 456 70.89 4.62 -7.24
CA ILE A 456 69.79 5.55 -7.50
C ILE A 456 69.31 5.45 -8.96
N ARG A 457 70.23 5.37 -9.94
CA ARG A 457 69.90 5.13 -11.36
C ARG A 457 69.16 3.81 -11.55
N LEU A 458 69.61 2.75 -10.88
CA LEU A 458 68.96 1.44 -10.90
C LEU A 458 67.54 1.49 -10.31
N LEU A 459 67.36 2.16 -9.16
CA LEU A 459 66.05 2.41 -8.55
C LEU A 459 65.10 3.19 -9.47
N LEU A 460 65.62 4.19 -10.17
CA LEU A 460 64.86 5.02 -11.10
C LEU A 460 64.62 4.38 -12.49
N SER A 461 64.98 3.10 -12.67
CA SER A 461 64.93 2.40 -13.97
C SER A 461 65.69 3.14 -15.09
N GLN A 462 66.74 3.89 -14.74
CA GLN A 462 67.58 4.56 -15.73
C GLN A 462 68.53 3.56 -16.37
N ASN A 463 68.74 3.72 -17.68
CA ASN A 463 69.35 2.70 -18.54
C ASN A 463 70.78 2.38 -18.06
N PHE A 464 70.97 1.19 -17.49
CA PHE A 464 72.28 0.76 -16.99
C PHE A 464 73.07 0.18 -18.16
N SER A 465 74.12 0.87 -18.59
CA SER A 465 75.04 0.33 -19.59
C SER A 465 75.69 -0.93 -19.02
N MET A 466 75.31 -2.08 -19.57
CA MET A 466 75.67 -3.40 -19.06
C MET A 466 77.20 -3.56 -19.08
N VAL A 467 77.83 -3.42 -17.92
CA VAL A 467 79.27 -3.65 -17.76
C VAL A 467 79.53 -5.11 -18.06
N SER A 468 80.47 -5.38 -18.98
CA SER A 468 80.86 -6.72 -19.41
C SER A 468 81.53 -7.47 -18.26
N MET A 469 80.72 -8.15 -17.43
CA MET A 469 81.21 -8.95 -16.30
C MET A 469 81.31 -10.42 -16.70
N ALA A 470 82.53 -10.96 -16.69
CA ALA A 470 82.82 -12.32 -17.10
C ALA A 470 82.51 -13.35 -15.99
N SER A 471 81.54 -14.22 -16.30
CA SER A 471 81.36 -15.63 -15.88
C SER A 471 81.42 -16.12 -14.42
N GLU A 472 81.94 -15.41 -13.41
CA GLU A 472 82.18 -16.05 -12.09
C GLU A 472 81.15 -15.74 -10.97
N TRP A 473 80.26 -14.74 -11.14
CA TRP A 473 79.38 -14.27 -10.05
C TRP A 473 77.89 -14.38 -10.38
N TRP A 474 77.43 -15.61 -10.66
CA TRP A 474 76.03 -15.90 -10.99
C TRP A 474 75.01 -15.48 -9.92
N TRP A 475 75.42 -15.43 -8.64
CA TRP A 475 74.60 -14.92 -7.54
C TRP A 475 74.29 -13.42 -7.66
N GLU A 476 75.18 -12.61 -8.24
CA GLU A 476 74.95 -11.18 -8.44
C GLU A 476 73.88 -10.96 -9.53
N LEU A 477 73.92 -11.74 -10.61
CA LEU A 477 72.88 -11.77 -11.63
C LEU A 477 71.52 -12.18 -11.04
N LEU A 478 71.49 -13.20 -10.17
CA LEU A 478 70.26 -13.61 -9.48
C LEU A 478 69.72 -12.51 -8.57
N PHE A 479 70.59 -11.87 -7.77
CA PHE A 479 70.21 -10.75 -6.90
C PHE A 479 69.66 -9.56 -7.70
N MET A 480 70.31 -9.19 -8.81
CA MET A 480 69.87 -8.12 -9.69
C MET A 480 68.55 -8.45 -10.40
N ALA A 481 68.34 -9.71 -10.83
CA ALA A 481 67.08 -10.15 -11.41
C ALA A 481 65.92 -10.10 -10.39
N VAL A 482 66.15 -10.56 -9.15
CA VAL A 482 65.18 -10.46 -8.05
C VAL A 482 64.88 -9.00 -7.69
N TRP A 483 65.90 -8.14 -7.68
CA TRP A 483 65.75 -6.71 -7.45
C TRP A 483 64.94 -6.02 -8.56
N MET A 484 65.24 -6.29 -9.83
CA MET A 484 64.48 -5.77 -10.97
C MET A 484 63.03 -6.25 -10.98
N LEU A 485 62.76 -7.50 -10.58
CA LEU A 485 61.40 -8.01 -10.42
C LEU A 485 60.66 -7.26 -9.31
N MET A 486 61.33 -7.00 -8.18
CA MET A 486 60.73 -6.27 -7.05
C MET A 486 60.44 -4.80 -7.41
N THR A 487 61.37 -4.09 -8.07
CA THR A 487 61.13 -2.70 -8.48
C THR A 487 60.05 -2.60 -9.56
N LEU A 488 59.93 -3.58 -10.47
CA LEU A 488 58.82 -3.68 -11.42
C LEU A 488 57.47 -3.82 -10.71
N VAL A 489 57.35 -4.74 -9.75
CA VAL A 489 56.12 -4.96 -8.97
C VAL A 489 55.75 -3.71 -8.16
N LEU A 490 56.71 -3.10 -7.47
CA LEU A 490 56.49 -1.85 -6.72
C LEU A 490 56.02 -0.71 -7.63
N ARG A 491 56.65 -0.53 -8.80
CA ARG A 491 56.27 0.50 -9.77
C ARG A 491 54.86 0.31 -10.32
N GLN A 492 54.48 -0.92 -10.65
CA GLN A 492 53.12 -1.21 -11.13
C GLN A 492 52.07 -1.04 -10.02
N SER A 493 52.38 -1.46 -8.79
CA SER A 493 51.52 -1.24 -7.62
C SER A 493 51.31 0.25 -7.34
N TYR A 494 52.38 1.06 -7.35
CA TYR A 494 52.31 2.50 -7.18
C TYR A 494 51.48 3.18 -8.27
N ASN A 495 51.73 2.83 -9.54
CA ASN A 495 50.95 3.37 -10.67
C ASN A 495 49.46 3.02 -10.56
N GLY A 496 49.13 1.77 -10.20
CA GLY A 496 47.75 1.34 -9.99
C GLY A 496 47.05 2.13 -8.88
N ASN A 497 47.72 2.32 -7.74
CA ASN A 497 47.16 3.10 -6.63
C ASN A 497 47.02 4.60 -6.98
N LEU A 498 48.01 5.18 -7.67
CA LEU A 498 47.97 6.56 -8.12
C LEU A 498 46.81 6.80 -9.11
N ILE A 499 46.61 5.89 -10.08
CA ILE A 499 45.49 5.95 -11.01
C ILE A 499 44.16 5.80 -10.25
N SER A 500 44.07 4.91 -9.26
CA SER A 500 42.88 4.76 -8.43
C SER A 500 42.51 6.05 -7.68
N HIS A 501 43.49 6.68 -7.01
CA HIS A 501 43.28 7.96 -6.32
C HIS A 501 42.94 9.13 -7.25
N LEU A 502 43.46 9.15 -8.48
CA LEU A 502 43.15 10.20 -9.46
C LEU A 502 41.80 9.97 -10.17
N ALA A 503 41.36 8.72 -10.29
CA ALA A 503 40.08 8.36 -10.90
C ALA A 503 38.89 8.64 -9.97
N VAL A 504 39.02 8.39 -8.66
CA VAL A 504 37.96 8.64 -7.68
C VAL A 504 38.25 9.92 -6.91
N ARG A 505 37.67 11.03 -7.38
CA ARG A 505 37.63 12.27 -6.59
C ARG A 505 36.62 12.12 -5.45
N TYR A 506 37.11 11.71 -4.28
CA TYR A 506 36.33 11.83 -3.05
C TYR A 506 36.24 13.32 -2.68
N ILE A 507 35.06 13.92 -2.86
CA ILE A 507 34.74 15.22 -2.29
C ILE A 507 34.37 14.92 -0.83
N PRO A 508 35.16 15.38 0.16
CA PRO A 508 34.81 15.17 1.56
C PRO A 508 33.52 15.94 1.87
N GLU A 509 32.46 15.21 2.20
CA GLU A 509 31.24 15.81 2.72
C GLU A 509 31.58 16.44 4.08
N PRO A 510 31.34 17.75 4.29
CA PRO A 510 31.77 18.45 5.50
C PRO A 510 31.01 18.00 6.76
N TYR A 511 29.86 17.37 6.58
CA TYR A 511 29.06 16.75 7.64
C TYR A 511 28.50 15.42 7.13
N GLN A 512 28.89 14.31 7.74
CA GLN A 512 28.37 12.96 7.46
C GLN A 512 27.22 12.59 8.38
N THR A 513 27.18 13.18 9.59
CA THR A 513 26.13 12.95 10.58
C THR A 513 25.43 14.23 11.01
N LEU A 514 24.19 14.09 11.49
CA LEU A 514 23.44 15.18 12.08
C LEU A 514 24.10 15.73 13.36
N GLN A 515 24.92 14.90 14.03
CA GLN A 515 25.66 15.29 15.23
C GLN A 515 26.76 16.31 14.88
N GLU A 516 27.51 16.09 13.80
CA GLU A 516 28.54 17.05 13.34
C GLU A 516 27.94 18.44 13.04
N VAL A 517 26.71 18.50 12.51
CA VAL A 517 25.97 19.76 12.30
C VAL A 517 25.55 20.42 13.62
N VAL A 518 25.20 19.63 14.65
CA VAL A 518 24.89 20.15 15.98
C VAL A 518 26.15 20.71 16.66
N ASP A 519 27.25 19.97 16.58
CA ASP A 519 28.52 20.27 17.24
C ASP A 519 29.23 21.47 16.60
N ASP A 520 29.17 21.63 15.27
CA ASP A 520 29.70 22.80 14.57
C ASP A 520 28.87 24.06 14.86
N SER A 521 29.37 24.91 15.76
CA SER A 521 28.76 26.20 16.11
C SER A 521 28.52 27.17 14.94
N SER A 522 29.24 27.03 13.83
CA SER A 522 29.12 27.91 12.65
C SER A 522 27.93 27.54 11.76
N ALA A 523 27.54 26.26 11.74
CA ALA A 523 26.47 25.74 10.92
C ALA A 523 25.11 26.33 11.34
N LYS A 524 24.32 26.80 10.37
CA LYS A 524 22.96 27.32 10.58
C LYS A 524 21.96 26.43 9.87
N VAL A 525 20.90 26.04 10.58
CA VAL A 525 19.89 25.13 10.06
C VAL A 525 18.69 25.94 9.58
N ILE A 526 18.16 25.63 8.40
CA ILE A 526 16.93 26.24 7.88
C ILE A 526 15.80 25.22 8.05
N TRP A 527 14.69 25.64 8.65
CA TRP A 527 13.48 24.81 8.77
C TRP A 527 12.33 25.39 7.95
N MET A 528 11.55 24.51 7.35
CA MET A 528 10.27 24.89 6.75
C MET A 528 9.26 25.15 7.87
N GLN A 529 8.79 26.39 7.93
CA GLN A 529 7.81 26.84 8.91
C GLN A 529 6.47 26.10 8.72
N ASP A 530 5.80 25.79 9.83
CA ASP A 530 4.46 25.18 9.85
C ASP A 530 4.42 23.79 9.16
N SER A 531 5.55 23.09 9.19
CA SER A 531 5.70 21.72 8.67
C SER A 531 5.56 20.68 9.79
N SER A 532 5.10 19.48 9.41
CA SER A 532 5.06 18.32 10.32
C SER A 532 6.45 17.93 10.83
N LEU A 533 7.50 18.17 10.04
CA LEU A 533 8.90 17.94 10.43
C LEU A 533 9.33 18.91 11.53
N GLU A 534 9.04 20.22 11.40
CA GLU A 534 9.30 21.19 12.45
C GLU A 534 8.59 20.78 13.76
N GLN A 535 7.30 20.43 13.69
CA GLN A 535 6.54 20.02 14.87
C GLN A 535 7.12 18.73 15.49
N SER A 536 7.57 17.77 14.68
CA SER A 536 8.19 16.52 15.15
C SER A 536 9.53 16.77 15.85
N ILE A 537 10.37 17.66 15.31
CA ILE A 537 11.64 18.09 15.91
C ILE A 537 11.38 18.75 17.28
N ARG A 538 10.42 19.68 17.36
CA ARG A 538 10.08 20.38 18.61
C ARG A 538 9.50 19.47 19.70
N VAL A 539 8.76 18.42 19.34
CA VAL A 539 8.10 17.49 20.29
C VAL A 539 9.01 16.34 20.72
N THR A 540 10.10 16.08 19.99
CA THR A 540 11.05 15.03 20.34
C THR A 540 11.85 15.40 21.59
N ASN A 541 11.75 14.57 22.64
CA ASN A 541 12.31 14.84 23.96
C ASN A 541 13.76 14.35 24.18
N SER A 542 14.35 13.58 23.25
CA SER A 542 15.66 12.94 23.46
C SER A 542 16.45 12.69 22.17
N GLY A 543 17.77 12.48 22.29
CA GLY A 543 18.70 12.16 21.19
C GLY A 543 19.05 13.37 20.32
N THR A 544 19.86 13.15 19.27
CA THR A 544 20.37 14.23 18.39
C THR A 544 19.26 15.11 17.79
N ILE A 545 18.04 14.59 17.58
CA ILE A 545 16.90 15.40 17.11
C ILE A 545 16.48 16.44 18.17
N ARG A 546 16.53 16.12 19.46
CA ARG A 546 16.30 17.08 20.55
C ARG A 546 17.39 18.15 20.58
N GLU A 547 18.64 17.78 20.33
CA GLU A 547 19.76 18.72 20.27
C GLU A 547 19.68 19.65 19.05
N VAL A 548 19.18 19.15 17.92
CA VAL A 548 18.77 19.96 16.76
C VAL A 548 17.65 20.92 17.14
N ALA A 549 16.66 20.50 17.95
CA ALA A 549 15.65 21.41 18.47
C ALA A 549 16.24 22.52 19.37
N ASP A 550 17.27 22.21 20.18
CA ASP A 550 17.99 23.21 20.99
C ASP A 550 18.82 24.21 20.18
N LEU A 551 19.05 23.97 18.88
CA LEU A 551 19.64 24.97 18.00
C LEU A 551 18.72 26.21 17.85
N GLU A 552 17.41 26.07 18.08
CA GLU A 552 16.49 27.22 18.13
C GLU A 552 16.83 28.14 19.31
N ILE A 553 17.01 27.58 20.50
CA ILE A 553 17.37 28.32 21.73
C ILE A 553 18.73 29.02 21.56
N LYS A 554 19.65 28.37 20.82
CA LYS A 554 20.97 28.93 20.45
C LYS A 554 20.90 29.97 19.31
N GLY A 555 19.73 30.29 18.77
CA GLY A 555 19.57 31.24 17.65
C GLY A 555 20.16 30.78 16.31
N ARG A 556 20.45 29.47 16.16
CA ARG A 556 21.07 28.87 14.97
C ARG A 556 20.05 28.39 13.92
N VAL A 557 18.76 28.47 14.23
CA VAL A 557 17.65 28.07 13.34
C VAL A 557 17.06 29.28 12.61
N LYS A 558 16.94 29.19 11.28
CA LYS A 558 16.14 30.11 10.47
C LYS A 558 14.87 29.44 9.98
N ARG A 559 13.71 29.97 10.37
CA ARG A 559 12.42 29.56 9.79
C ARG A 559 12.22 30.23 8.44
N LYS A 560 11.70 29.47 7.48
CA LYS A 560 11.29 29.96 6.17
C LYS A 560 9.94 29.37 5.78
N LYS A 561 9.04 30.20 5.25
CA LYS A 561 7.79 29.73 4.61
C LYS A 561 8.13 28.75 3.47
N PRO A 562 7.25 27.80 3.10
CA PRO A 562 7.52 26.82 2.05
C PRO A 562 8.14 27.42 0.77
N ASN A 563 7.57 28.52 0.26
CA ASN A 563 8.04 29.18 -0.96
C ASN A 563 9.45 29.81 -0.81
N GLU A 564 9.78 30.35 0.36
CA GLU A 564 11.12 30.91 0.66
C GLU A 564 12.16 29.84 1.03
N PHE A 565 11.70 28.71 1.58
CA PHE A 565 12.55 27.60 1.98
C PHE A 565 13.26 27.02 0.75
N PHE A 566 12.51 26.82 -0.33
CA PHE A 566 13.07 26.31 -1.58
C PHE A 566 14.00 27.31 -2.28
N SER A 567 13.68 28.61 -2.32
CA SER A 567 14.62 29.62 -2.86
C SER A 567 15.91 29.72 -2.03
N SER A 568 15.87 29.35 -0.74
CA SER A 568 17.07 29.30 0.09
C SER A 568 18.00 28.14 -0.30
N ALA A 569 17.46 27.03 -0.82
CA ALA A 569 18.28 25.92 -1.34
C ALA A 569 19.05 26.32 -2.61
N ASP A 570 18.40 27.05 -3.53
CA ASP A 570 19.04 27.54 -4.75
C ASP A 570 20.26 28.45 -4.43
N THR A 571 20.13 29.32 -3.42
CA THR A 571 21.24 30.18 -2.97
C THR A 571 22.41 29.41 -2.35
N LEU A 572 22.17 28.26 -1.71
CA LEU A 572 23.23 27.43 -1.13
C LEU A 572 24.04 26.72 -2.23
N VAL A 573 23.39 26.25 -3.29
CA VAL A 573 24.05 25.61 -4.44
C VAL A 573 24.85 26.63 -5.25
N ALA A 574 24.30 27.84 -5.48
CA ALA A 574 24.99 28.89 -6.20
C ALA A 574 26.27 29.39 -5.48
N ALA A 575 26.23 29.55 -4.16
CA ALA A 575 27.40 29.95 -3.38
C ALA A 575 28.56 28.94 -3.50
N ALA A 576 28.26 27.63 -3.45
CA ALA A 576 29.27 26.56 -3.56
C ALA A 576 29.89 26.41 -4.98
N THR A 577 29.33 27.07 -6.00
CA THR A 577 29.89 27.09 -7.37
C THR A 577 30.70 28.34 -7.69
N THR A 578 30.75 29.30 -6.77
CA THR A 578 31.48 30.57 -6.93
C THR A 578 32.70 30.71 -6.00
N SER A 579 32.94 29.70 -5.15
CA SER A 579 34.14 29.52 -4.31
C SER A 579 35.05 28.44 -4.87
#